data_AF-A0A496QQG3-F1
#
_entry.id   AF-A0A496QQG3-F1
#
_cell.length_a   1.000
_cell.length_b   1.000
_cell.length_c   1.000
_cell.angle_alpha   90.00
_cell.angle_beta   90.00
_cell.angle_gamma   90.00
#
_symmetry.space_group_name_H-M   'P 1'
#
loop_
_entity.id
_entity.type
_entity.pdbx_description
1 polymer ?
#
loop_
_entity_poly.entity_id
_entity_poly.type
_entity_poly.pdbx_seq_one_letter_code
_entity_poly.pdbx_strand_id
1 'polypeptide(L)'
;MAYYQLIPEAVYGVTSVSTRRTYKFNTELATFSYRTVSPHLFFGYSITPDLIKIATVEKTLLDYFYLNPDIDNQKAYESLRIDISALMEQIDRGRLKYQLDRFGSSALSKRITSFLNWMGNA
;
A
#
# COMPACT_ATOMS: atom_id res chain seq x y z
N MET A 1 1.89 -5.48 -0.32
CA MET A 1 2.51 -5.47 -1.65
C MET A 1 3.02 -6.86 -2.01
N ALA A 2 3.89 -7.46 -1.19
CA ALA A 2 4.39 -8.83 -1.41
C ALA A 2 3.28 -9.89 -1.58
N TYR A 3 2.17 -9.81 -0.82
CA TYR A 3 1.02 -10.73 -0.99
C TYR A 3 0.45 -10.75 -2.42
N TYR A 4 0.48 -9.59 -3.11
CA TYR A 4 0.00 -9.44 -4.49
C TYR A 4 1.14 -9.51 -5.52
N GLN A 5 2.32 -9.96 -5.10
CA GLN A 5 3.52 -10.09 -5.94
C GLN A 5 3.93 -8.79 -6.64
N LEU A 6 3.58 -7.64 -6.05
CA LEU A 6 3.90 -6.32 -6.63
C LEU A 6 5.36 -5.93 -6.49
N ILE A 7 6.14 -6.65 -5.70
CA ILE A 7 7.57 -6.41 -5.47
C ILE A 7 8.26 -7.77 -5.62
N PRO A 8 9.28 -7.90 -6.48
CA PRO A 8 9.93 -9.18 -6.75
C PRO A 8 10.87 -9.63 -5.62
N GLU A 9 11.37 -8.70 -4.79
CA GLU A 9 12.25 -9.05 -3.68
C GLU A 9 11.52 -9.77 -2.54
N ALA A 10 12.14 -10.84 -2.04
CA ALA A 10 11.72 -11.49 -0.80
C ALA A 10 11.85 -10.51 0.37
N VAL A 11 10.72 -10.06 0.91
CA VAL A 11 10.70 -9.13 2.04
C VAL A 11 10.76 -9.93 3.34
N TYR A 12 11.87 -9.83 4.07
CA TYR A 12 12.07 -10.47 5.39
C TYR A 12 11.23 -9.85 6.54
N GLY A 13 10.26 -9.00 6.20
CA GLY A 13 9.46 -8.24 7.15
C GLY A 13 7.98 -8.21 6.80
N VAL A 14 7.12 -8.52 7.77
CA VAL A 14 5.67 -8.38 7.66
C VAL A 14 5.29 -6.99 8.15
N THR A 15 4.71 -6.18 7.27
CA THR A 15 4.15 -4.88 7.64
C THR A 15 2.64 -4.96 7.70
N SER A 16 2.07 -4.62 8.85
CA SER A 16 0.63 -4.54 9.10
C SER A 16 0.24 -3.14 9.53
N VAL A 17 -1.02 -2.79 9.30
CA VAL A 17 -1.60 -1.51 9.71
C VAL A 17 -2.57 -1.76 10.86
N SER A 18 -2.55 -0.91 11.89
CA SER A 18 -3.48 -0.98 13.01
C SER A 18 -3.94 0.41 13.46
N THR A 19 -5.02 0.47 14.23
CA THR A 19 -5.45 1.70 14.90
C THR A 19 -4.75 1.92 16.25
N ARG A 20 -3.96 0.95 16.71
CA ARG A 20 -3.17 1.01 17.95
C ARG A 20 -1.76 1.53 17.64
N ARG A 21 -0.96 1.78 18.68
CA ARG A 21 0.39 2.36 18.59
C ARG A 21 1.29 1.59 17.61
N THR A 22 2.12 2.32 16.86
CA THR A 22 3.16 1.78 16.00
C THR A 22 4.10 0.94 16.86
N TYR A 23 4.34 -0.30 16.44
CA TYR A 23 5.15 -1.25 17.18
C TYR A 23 5.96 -2.10 16.21
N LYS A 24 7.26 -2.23 16.47
CA LYS A 24 8.14 -3.09 15.69
C LYS A 24 8.79 -4.08 16.64
N PHE A 25 8.76 -5.35 16.28
CA PHE A 25 9.45 -6.38 17.03
C PHE A 25 10.06 -7.41 16.08
N ASN A 26 11.16 -8.00 16.53
CA ASN A 26 11.87 -9.02 15.77
C ASN A 26 11.63 -10.37 16.43
N THR A 27 11.47 -11.39 15.61
CA THR A 27 11.50 -12.80 16.00
C THR A 27 12.67 -13.46 15.26
N GLU A 28 13.05 -14.66 15.65
CA GLU A 28 14.07 -15.44 14.93
C GLU A 28 13.68 -15.71 13.46
N LEU A 29 12.39 -15.71 13.16
CA LEU A 29 11.87 -16.03 11.83
C LEU A 29 11.64 -14.79 10.96
N ALA A 30 11.20 -13.68 11.56
CA ALA A 30 10.80 -12.49 10.82
C ALA A 30 10.77 -11.22 11.67
N THR A 31 10.84 -10.08 10.99
CA THR A 31 10.54 -8.78 11.58
C THR A 31 9.06 -8.42 11.38
N PHE A 32 8.35 -8.09 12.45
CA PHE A 32 6.97 -7.62 12.38
C PHE A 32 6.93 -6.12 12.65
N SER A 33 6.30 -5.38 11.74
CA SER A 33 6.15 -3.93 11.80
C SER A 33 4.68 -3.55 11.74
N TYR A 34 4.18 -2.90 12.78
CA TYR A 34 2.83 -2.36 12.87
C TYR A 34 2.88 -0.85 12.72
N ARG A 35 2.16 -0.31 11.73
CA ARG A 35 2.03 1.14 11.50
C ARG A 35 0.66 1.60 11.96
N THR A 36 0.61 2.69 12.72
CA THR A 36 -0.67 3.31 13.11
C THR A 36 -1.29 4.07 11.96
N VAL A 37 -2.59 3.86 11.73
CA VAL A 37 -3.43 4.75 10.92
C VAL A 37 -4.63 5.23 11.73
N SER A 38 -5.19 6.36 11.33
CA SER A 38 -6.46 6.85 11.90
C SER A 38 -7.56 5.79 11.74
N PRO A 39 -8.46 5.60 12.73
CA PRO A 39 -9.56 4.64 12.63
C PRO A 39 -10.42 4.78 11.38
N HIS A 40 -10.64 6.01 10.89
CA HIS A 40 -11.41 6.22 9.65
C HIS A 40 -10.68 5.72 8.39
N LEU A 41 -9.36 5.50 8.46
CA LEU A 41 -8.54 4.93 7.39
C LEU A 41 -8.42 3.40 7.50
N PHE A 42 -8.97 2.78 8.54
CA PHE A 42 -8.88 1.33 8.73
C PHE A 42 -10.02 0.61 7.99
N PHE A 43 -9.93 0.57 6.66
CA PHE A 43 -10.90 -0.06 5.75
C PHE A 43 -10.20 -0.75 4.57
N GLY A 44 -10.97 -1.39 3.68
CA GLY A 44 -10.41 -1.95 2.44
C GLY A 44 -9.63 -3.23 2.68
N TYR A 45 -10.18 -4.11 3.51
CA TYR A 45 -9.61 -5.42 3.82
C TYR A 45 -10.56 -6.52 3.39
N SER A 46 -10.00 -7.61 2.86
CA SER A 46 -10.66 -8.89 2.65
C SER A 46 -10.25 -9.86 3.76
N ILE A 47 -11.15 -10.76 4.15
CA ILE A 47 -10.85 -11.81 5.13
C ILE A 47 -10.51 -13.08 4.35
N THR A 48 -9.33 -13.64 4.60
CA THR A 48 -8.92 -14.92 4.03
C THR A 48 -9.64 -16.09 4.73
N PRO A 49 -9.64 -17.30 4.15
CA PRO A 49 -10.17 -18.49 4.83
C PRO A 49 -9.56 -18.72 6.22
N ASP A 50 -8.29 -18.33 6.41
CA ASP A 50 -7.57 -18.42 7.69
C ASP A 50 -7.89 -17.28 8.67
N LEU A 51 -8.97 -16.52 8.41
CA LEU A 51 -9.44 -15.40 9.23
C LEU A 51 -8.45 -14.23 9.33
N ILE A 52 -7.54 -14.11 8.37
CA ILE A 52 -6.56 -13.02 8.30
C ILE A 52 -7.15 -11.88 7.47
N LYS A 53 -7.04 -10.64 7.98
CA LYS A 53 -7.38 -9.44 7.21
C LYS A 53 -6.22 -9.05 6.30
N ILE A 54 -6.46 -9.11 5.00
CA ILE A 54 -5.50 -8.67 3.97
C ILE A 54 -6.05 -7.42 3.30
N ALA A 55 -5.26 -6.36 3.23
CA ALA A 55 -5.64 -5.13 2.54
C ALA A 55 -5.84 -5.42 1.06
N THR A 56 -6.82 -4.81 0.40
CA THR A 56 -6.94 -4.91 -1.06
C THR A 56 -5.72 -4.30 -1.74
N VAL A 57 -5.53 -4.59 -3.04
CA VAL A 57 -4.43 -4.03 -3.85
C VAL A 57 -4.44 -2.50 -3.77
N GLU A 58 -5.61 -1.90 -3.95
CA GLU A 58 -5.81 -0.45 -3.90
C GLU A 58 -5.47 0.10 -2.52
N LYS A 59 -5.98 -0.54 -1.47
CA LYS A 59 -5.72 -0.12 -0.09
C LYS A 59 -4.25 -0.20 0.24
N THR A 60 -3.58 -1.26 -0.20
CA THR A 60 -2.15 -1.47 -0.04
C THR A 60 -1.35 -0.33 -0.68
N LEU A 61 -1.70 0.07 -1.90
CA LEU A 61 -1.06 1.19 -2.60
C LEU A 61 -1.29 2.51 -1.85
N LEU A 62 -2.53 2.79 -1.48
CA LEU A 62 -2.90 4.02 -0.77
C LEU A 62 -2.26 4.13 0.61
N ASP A 63 -2.25 3.04 1.39
CA ASP A 63 -1.60 3.00 2.70
C ASP A 63 -0.11 3.28 2.59
N TYR A 64 0.55 2.70 1.58
CA TYR A 64 1.98 2.92 1.38
C TYR A 64 2.29 4.38 1.03
N PHE A 65 1.58 4.98 0.07
CA PHE A 65 1.78 6.39 -0.28
C PHE A 65 1.39 7.34 0.85
N TYR A 66 0.38 6.99 1.65
CA TYR A 66 -0.02 7.78 2.81
C TYR A 66 1.06 7.77 3.90
N LEU A 67 1.65 6.60 4.16
CA LEU A 67 2.68 6.42 5.18
C LEU A 67 4.08 6.88 4.75
N ASN A 68 4.32 7.05 3.45
CA ASN A 68 5.59 7.49 2.86
C ASN A 68 5.33 8.76 2.00
N PRO A 69 5.24 9.95 2.63
CA PRO A 69 4.98 11.21 1.94
C PRO A 69 6.06 11.61 0.92
N ASP A 70 7.27 11.08 1.08
CA ASP A 70 8.48 11.27 0.26
C ASP A 70 8.41 10.60 -1.12
N ILE A 71 7.45 9.71 -1.33
CA ILE A 71 7.18 9.12 -2.65
C ILE A 71 6.33 10.11 -3.45
N ASP A 72 6.99 11.04 -4.15
CA ASP A 72 6.35 12.17 -4.85
C ASP A 72 6.91 12.50 -6.23
N ASN A 73 7.92 11.77 -6.69
CA ASN A 73 8.62 12.03 -7.95
C ASN A 73 9.05 10.74 -8.66
N GLN A 74 9.41 10.86 -9.94
CA GLN A 74 9.77 9.72 -10.79
C GLN A 74 10.92 8.86 -10.22
N LYS A 75 11.98 9.47 -9.68
CA LYS A 75 13.09 8.72 -9.09
C LYS A 75 12.62 7.89 -7.88
N ALA A 76 11.73 8.46 -7.07
CA ALA A 76 11.12 7.75 -5.96
C ALA A 76 10.25 6.58 -6.46
N TYR A 77 9.46 6.77 -7.52
CA TYR A 77 8.63 5.72 -8.11
C TYR A 77 9.45 4.55 -8.64
N GLU A 78 10.53 4.84 -9.38
CA GLU A 78 11.48 3.84 -9.88
C GLU A 78 12.14 3.05 -8.74
N SER A 79 12.42 3.71 -7.61
CA SER A 79 13.01 3.06 -6.44
C SER A 79 12.07 2.06 -5.74
N LEU A 80 10.75 2.16 -5.97
CA LEU A 80 9.77 1.23 -5.41
C LEU A 80 9.89 -0.18 -6.00
N ARG A 81 10.45 -0.29 -7.21
CA ARG A 81 10.59 -1.55 -7.96
C ARG A 81 9.26 -2.33 -8.03
N ILE A 82 8.17 -1.58 -8.19
CA ILE A 82 6.85 -2.17 -8.34
C ILE A 82 6.77 -2.82 -9.72
N ASP A 83 6.27 -4.06 -9.77
CA ASP A 83 5.84 -4.69 -11.01
C ASP A 83 4.57 -3.98 -11.52
N ILE A 84 4.77 -3.07 -12.49
CA ILE A 84 3.71 -2.22 -13.04
C ILE A 84 2.67 -3.07 -13.77
N SER A 85 3.11 -4.10 -14.50
CA SER A 85 2.22 -5.01 -15.23
C SER A 85 1.30 -5.77 -14.26
N ALA A 86 1.87 -6.38 -13.23
CA ALA A 86 1.11 -7.11 -12.21
C ALA A 86 0.16 -6.19 -11.42
N LEU A 87 0.58 -4.94 -11.13
CA LEU A 87 -0.28 -3.95 -10.49
C LEU A 87 -1.47 -3.59 -11.38
N MET A 88 -1.23 -3.32 -12.66
CA MET A 88 -2.25 -2.89 -13.61
C MET A 88 -3.30 -3.96 -13.90
N GLU A 89 -2.93 -5.24 -13.87
CA GLU A 89 -3.86 -6.36 -14.02
C GLU A 89 -4.81 -6.51 -12.83
N GLN A 90 -4.35 -6.16 -11.62
CA GLN A 90 -5.10 -6.40 -10.39
C GLN A 90 -5.85 -5.18 -9.85
N ILE A 91 -5.47 -3.97 -10.28
CA ILE A 91 -6.01 -2.73 -9.73
C ILE A 91 -7.42 -2.43 -10.26
N ASP A 92 -8.39 -2.29 -9.37
CA ASP A 92 -9.72 -1.79 -9.69
C ASP A 92 -9.73 -0.26 -9.57
N ARG A 93 -9.80 0.44 -10.71
CA ARG A 93 -9.80 1.91 -10.76
C ARG A 93 -10.99 2.55 -10.04
N GLY A 94 -12.17 1.91 -10.09
CA GLY A 94 -13.37 2.40 -9.42
C GLY A 94 -13.21 2.32 -7.90
N ARG A 95 -12.71 1.18 -7.43
CA ARG A 95 -12.37 0.96 -6.01
C ARG A 95 -11.27 1.91 -5.56
N LEU A 96 -10.20 2.08 -6.34
CA LEU A 96 -9.09 2.98 -6.00
C LEU A 96 -9.59 4.40 -5.78
N LYS A 97 -10.43 4.91 -6.69
CA LYS A 97 -11.03 6.24 -6.56
C LYS A 97 -11.89 6.35 -5.30
N TYR A 98 -12.81 5.42 -5.08
CA TYR A 98 -13.66 5.40 -3.89
C TYR A 98 -12.84 5.40 -2.59
N GLN A 99 -11.80 4.57 -2.54
CA GLN A 99 -10.93 4.49 -1.37
C GLN A 99 -10.12 5.78 -1.19
N LEU A 100 -9.57 6.35 -2.26
CA LEU A 100 -8.81 7.60 -2.24
C LEU A 100 -9.66 8.79 -1.75
N ASP A 101 -10.92 8.88 -2.20
CA ASP A 101 -11.87 9.89 -1.74
C ASP A 101 -12.10 9.76 -0.22
N ARG A 102 -12.18 8.53 0.29
CA ARG A 102 -12.31 8.25 1.73
C ARG A 102 -11.08 8.61 2.56
N PHE A 103 -9.89 8.65 1.96
CA PHE A 103 -8.71 9.20 2.63
C PHE A 103 -8.80 10.72 2.81
N GLY A 104 -9.55 11.42 1.96
CA GLY A 104 -9.82 12.85 2.09
C GLY A 104 -8.58 13.76 1.99
N SER A 105 -7.47 13.27 1.43
CA SER A 105 -6.20 13.99 1.36
C SER A 105 -5.86 14.40 -0.07
N SER A 106 -5.97 15.70 -0.36
CA SER A 106 -5.63 16.25 -1.69
C SER A 106 -4.16 16.04 -2.05
N ALA A 107 -3.26 16.08 -1.08
CA ALA A 107 -1.84 15.80 -1.28
C ALA A 107 -1.61 14.32 -1.67
N LEU A 108 -2.29 13.38 -1.00
CA LEU A 108 -2.25 11.97 -1.39
C LEU A 108 -2.82 11.78 -2.80
N SER A 109 -3.97 12.39 -3.10
CA SER A 109 -4.60 12.26 -4.41
C SER A 109 -3.68 12.74 -5.54
N LYS A 110 -3.00 13.88 -5.35
CA LYS A 110 -2.03 14.39 -6.33
C LYS A 110 -0.89 13.39 -6.58
N ARG A 111 -0.34 12.80 -5.52
CA ARG A 111 0.77 11.82 -5.63
C ARG A 111 0.32 10.52 -6.29
N ILE A 112 -0.88 10.02 -5.94
CA ILE A 112 -1.45 8.84 -6.61
C ILE A 112 -1.71 9.13 -8.09
N THR A 113 -2.29 10.27 -8.45
CA THR A 113 -2.47 10.64 -9.86
C THR A 113 -1.14 10.76 -10.60
N SER A 114 -0.14 11.39 -9.99
CA SER A 114 1.21 11.49 -10.56
C SER A 114 1.83 10.11 -10.80
N PHE A 115 1.73 9.21 -9.82
CA PHE A 115 2.21 7.83 -9.94
C PHE A 115 1.48 7.04 -11.04
N LEU A 116 0.13 7.12 -11.09
CA LEU A 116 -0.65 6.46 -12.14
C LEU A 116 -0.28 6.96 -13.55
N ASN A 117 -0.03 8.27 -13.70
CA ASN A 117 0.40 8.84 -14.98
C ASN A 117 1.81 8.38 -15.36
N TRP A 118 2.73 8.30 -14.38
CA TRP A 118 4.07 7.75 -14.62
C TRP A 118 4.01 6.30 -15.08
N MET A 119 3.20 5.45 -14.41
CA MET A 119 3.01 4.06 -14.81
C MET A 119 2.42 3.89 -16.21
N GLY A 120 1.60 4.83 -16.68
CA GLY A 120 1.05 4.79 -18.04
C GLY A 120 2.07 5.09 -19.14
N ASN A 121 3.25 5.62 -18.78
CA ASN A 121 4.33 5.98 -19.70
C ASN A 121 5.61 5.15 -19.50
N ALA A 122 5.61 4.24 -18.52
CA ALA A 122 6.73 3.36 -18.16
C ALA A 122 6.55 1.99 -18.80
#